data_AF-A0A0S8GR11-F1
#
_entry.id   AF-A0A0S8GR11-F1
#
_cell.length_a   1.000
_cell.length_b   1.000
_cell.length_c   1.000
_cell.angle_alpha   90.00
_cell.angle_beta   90.00
_cell.angle_gamma   90.00
#
_symmetry.space_group_name_H-M   'P 1'
#
loop_
_entity.id
_entity.type
_entity.pdbx_description
1 polymer ?
#
loop_
_entity_poly.entity_id
_entity_poly.type
_entity_poly.pdbx_seq_one_letter_code
_entity_poly.pdbx_strand_id
1 'polypeptide(L)' 'MWADRSRKKCSWAQIYYHQKRLEGKSHACALRCLGQRWLKILWKMWQSRKPYDEQLHMRNQIRHGSWVLSLTPAINATR' A
#
# COMPACT_ATOMS: atom_id res chain seq x y z
N MET A 1 8.27 7.98 -11.27
CA MET A 1 8.58 8.27 -9.85
C MET A 1 8.57 6.97 -9.05
N TRP A 2 9.32 6.84 -7.94
CA TRP A 2 9.48 5.56 -7.21
C TRP A 2 8.16 4.93 -6.71
N ALA A 3 7.18 5.75 -6.31
CA ALA A 3 5.85 5.31 -5.89
C ALA A 3 5.05 4.64 -7.02
N ASP A 4 5.30 5.04 -8.28
CA ASP A 4 4.70 4.38 -9.44
C ASP A 4 5.35 3.02 -9.74
N ARG A 5 6.63 2.85 -9.37
CA ARG A 5 7.30 1.54 -9.47
C ARG A 5 6.89 0.60 -8.33
N SER A 6 6.68 1.11 -7.11
CA SER A 6 6.29 0.30 -5.96
C SER A 6 4.91 -0.34 -6.12
N ARG A 7 3.94 0.35 -6.75
CA ARG A 7 2.64 -0.26 -7.08
C ARG A 7 2.74 -1.48 -8.00
N LYS A 8 3.77 -1.60 -8.84
CA LYS A 8 3.95 -2.77 -9.72
C LYS A 8 4.51 -3.99 -8.99
N LYS A 9 5.06 -3.79 -7.79
CA LYS A 9 5.72 -4.85 -6.99
C LYS A 9 4.93 -5.21 -5.73
N CYS A 10 4.11 -4.30 -5.22
CA CYS A 10 3.29 -4.52 -4.03
C CYS A 10 1.81 -4.37 -4.37
N SER A 11 1.05 -5.44 -4.15
CA SER A 11 -0.36 -5.51 -4.55
C SER A 11 -1.21 -4.47 -3.80
N TRP A 12 -0.97 -4.29 -2.50
CA TRP A 12 -1.68 -3.29 -1.70
C TRP A 12 -1.47 -1.86 -2.21
N ALA A 13 -0.28 -1.55 -2.73
CA ALA A 13 0.06 -0.22 -3.22
C ALA A 13 -0.68 0.10 -4.53
N GLN A 14 -0.87 -0.91 -5.39
CA GLN A 14 -1.70 -0.79 -6.59
C GLN A 14 -3.17 -0.56 -6.22
N ILE A 15 -3.70 -1.34 -5.29
CA ILE A 15 -5.08 -1.23 -4.83
C ILE A 15 -5.34 0.16 -4.23
N TYR A 16 -4.45 0.62 -3.35
CA TYR A 16 -4.55 1.95 -2.76
C TYR A 16 -4.52 3.06 -3.82
N TYR A 17 -3.63 2.95 -4.80
CA TYR A 17 -3.58 3.89 -5.92
C TYR A 17 -4.88 3.87 -6.74
N HIS A 18 -5.39 2.69 -7.07
CA HIS A 18 -6.61 2.53 -7.86
C HIS A 18 -7.81 3.12 -7.12
N GLN A 19 -7.92 2.87 -5.81
CA GLN A 19 -8.98 3.46 -4.99
C GLN A 19 -8.92 5.00 -5.01
N LYS A 20 -7.73 5.59 -4.91
CA LYS A 20 -7.59 7.06 -5.02
C LYS A 20 -7.96 7.59 -6.39
N ARG A 21 -7.77 6.82 -7.46
CA ARG A 21 -8.28 7.15 -8.80
C ARG A 21 -9.80 7.04 -8.88
N LEU A 22 -10.41 6.03 -8.25
CA LEU A 22 -11.87 5.87 -8.16
C LEU A 22 -12.54 6.97 -7.33
N GLU A 23 -11.88 7.45 -6.29
CA GLU A 23 -12.30 8.65 -5.52
C GLU A 23 -12.22 9.96 -6.35
N GLY A 24 -11.87 9.90 -7.64
CA GLY A 24 -11.77 11.06 -8.53
C GLY A 24 -10.45 11.83 -8.41
N LYS A 25 -9.46 11.34 -7.66
CA LYS A 25 -8.17 12.05 -7.55
C LYS A 25 -7.35 11.94 -8.82
N SER A 26 -6.67 13.03 -9.17
CA SER A 26 -5.71 13.04 -10.27
C SER A 26 -4.55 12.06 -10.02
N HIS A 27 -3.90 11.62 -11.08
CA HIS A 27 -2.75 10.70 -11.01
C HIS A 27 -1.67 11.19 -10.03
N ALA A 28 -1.30 12.48 -10.14
CA ALA A 28 -0.29 13.09 -9.27
C ALA A 28 -0.74 13.10 -7.79
N CYS A 29 -2.00 13.40 -7.51
CA CYS A 29 -2.54 13.41 -6.16
C CYS A 29 -2.57 11.99 -5.56
N ALA A 30 -3.02 11.00 -6.33
CA ALA A 30 -2.99 9.59 -5.93
C ALA A 30 -1.56 9.11 -5.62
N LEU A 31 -0.58 9.47 -6.45
CA LEU A 31 0.83 9.15 -6.20
C LEU A 31 1.39 9.84 -4.96
N ARG A 32 1.03 11.11 -4.69
CA ARG A 32 1.44 11.80 -3.46
C ARG A 32 0.85 11.13 -2.22
N CYS A 33 -0.43 10.75 -2.24
CA CYS A 33 -1.06 9.99 -1.16
C CYS A 33 -0.37 8.64 -0.93
N LEU A 34 -0.01 7.94 -2.00
CA LEU A 34 0.73 6.68 -1.93
C LEU A 34 2.13 6.91 -1.33
N GLY A 35 2.84 7.94 -1.78
CA GLY A 35 4.17 8.31 -1.28
C GLY A 35 4.17 8.65 0.21
N GLN A 36 3.18 9.42 0.70
CA GLN A 36 3.03 9.72 2.13
C GLN A 36 2.84 8.44 2.96
N ARG A 37 2.10 7.45 2.44
CA ARG A 37 1.91 6.19 3.15
C ARG A 37 3.20 5.37 3.18
N TRP A 38 3.94 5.32 2.08
CA TRP A 38 5.28 4.71 2.04
C TRP A 38 6.27 5.39 2.99
N LEU A 39 6.23 6.71 3.13
CA LEU A 39 7.08 7.43 4.06
C LEU A 39 6.84 6.99 5.52
N LYS A 40 5.57 6.81 5.93
CA LYS A 40 5.24 6.28 7.26
C LYS A 40 5.79 4.86 7.48
N ILE A 41 5.72 4.00 6.45
CA ILE A 41 6.26 2.64 6.52
C ILE A 41 7.78 2.68 6.67
N LEU A 42 8.47 3.43 5.81
CA LEU A 42 9.93 3.59 5.87
C LEU A 42 10.38 4.16 7.21
N TRP A 43 9.65 5.15 7.74
CA TRP A 43 9.95 5.74 9.04
C TRP A 43 9.82 4.71 10.20
N LYS A 44 8.80 3.84 10.17
CA LYS A 44 8.68 2.73 11.14
C LYS A 44 9.73 1.65 10.93
N MET A 45 10.09 1.32 9.69
CA MET A 45 11.17 0.38 9.39
C MET A 45 12.51 0.89 9.93
N TRP A 46 12.78 2.18 9.76
CA TRP A 46 13.99 2.79 10.28
C TRP A 46 14.07 2.68 11.80
N GLN A 47 13.00 3.04 12.52
CA GLN A 47 12.97 2.89 13.99
C GLN A 47 13.08 1.44 14.46
N SER A 48 12.36 0.52 13.82
CA SER A 48 12.33 -0.88 14.24
C SER A 48 13.53 -1.69 13.77
N ARG A 49 14.35 -1.12 12.86
CA ARG A 49 15.49 -1.77 12.19
C ARG A 49 15.12 -3.11 11.56
N LYS A 50 13.85 -3.28 11.16
CA LYS A 50 13.33 -4.48 10.53
C LYS A 50 13.09 -4.24 9.04
N PRO A 51 13.40 -5.23 8.18
CA PRO A 51 13.10 -5.16 6.75
C PRO A 51 11.59 -5.07 6.52
N TYR A 52 11.21 -4.58 5.34
CA TYR A 52 9.81 -4.50 4.95
C TYR A 52 9.22 -5.90 4.77
N ASP A 53 8.12 -6.17 5.47
CA ASP A 53 7.34 -7.39 5.33
C ASP A 53 5.91 -7.01 4.91
N GLU A 54 5.53 -7.43 3.70
CA GLU A 54 4.21 -7.15 3.13
C GLU A 54 3.10 -7.83 3.93
N GLN A 55 3.32 -9.04 4.43
CA GLN A 55 2.35 -9.78 5.23
C GLN A 55 2.14 -9.12 6.60
N LEU A 56 3.22 -8.65 7.22
CA LEU A 56 3.12 -7.87 8.46
C LEU A 56 2.34 -6.55 8.22
N HIS A 57 2.59 -5.89 7.09
CA HIS A 57 1.89 -4.67 6.73
C HIS A 57 0.39 -4.91 6.54
N MET A 58 0.03 -5.97 5.81
CA MET A 58 -1.37 -6.39 5.63
C MET A 58 -2.01 -6.75 6.96
N ARG A 59 -1.36 -7.55 7.82
CA ARG A 59 -1.86 -7.89 9.16
C ARG A 59 -2.12 -6.65 10.02
N ASN A 60 -1.20 -5.67 10.01
CA ASN A 60 -1.43 -4.41 10.73
C ASN A 60 -2.58 -3.61 10.14
N GLN A 61 -2.73 -3.59 8.82
CA GLN A 61 -3.90 -2.97 8.19
C GLN A 61 -5.21 -3.66 8.59
N ILE A 62 -5.23 -5.00 8.76
CA ILE A 62 -6.41 -5.76 9.20
C ILE A 62 -6.74 -5.37 10.64
N ARG A 63 -5.74 -5.40 11.52
CA ARG A 63 -5.91 -5.07 12.95
C ARG A 63 -6.43 -3.65 13.19
N HIS A 64 -6.09 -2.71 12.31
CA HIS A 64 -6.54 -1.32 12.40
C HIS A 64 -7.78 -1.01 11.54
N GLY A 65 -8.42 -2.03 10.93
CA GLY A 65 -9.64 -1.84 10.14
C GLY A 65 -9.44 -1.04 8.85
N SER A 66 -8.24 -1.08 8.25
CA SER A 66 -7.99 -0.33 7.01
C SER A 66 -8.74 -0.98 5.84
N TRP A 67 -9.63 -0.21 5.21
CA TRP A 67 -10.43 -0.61 4.04
C TRP A 67 -9.63 -1.15 2.84
N VAL A 68 -8.31 -0.91 2.82
CA VAL A 68 -7.43 -1.28 1.70
C VAL A 68 -7.41 -2.79 1.48
N LEU A 69 -7.70 -3.57 2.53
CA LEU A 69 -7.71 -5.02 2.49
C LEU A 69 -9.01 -5.60 1.93
N SER A 70 -10.15 -4.93 2.16
CA SER A 70 -11.43 -5.31 1.55
C SER A 70 -11.39 -5.26 0.02
N LEU A 71 -10.42 -4.51 -0.53
CA LEU A 71 -10.17 -4.34 -1.96
C LEU A 71 -9.02 -5.22 -2.48
N THR A 72 -8.40 -6.04 -1.63
CA THR A 72 -7.42 -7.04 -2.08
C THR A 72 -8.22 -8.21 -2.62
N PRO A 73 -8.32 -8.41 -3.96
CA PRO A 73 -8.91 -9.65 -4.45
C PRO A 73 -8.03 -10.76 -3.91
N ALA A 74 -8.63 -11.86 -3.45
CA ALA A 74 -7.93 -12.98 -2.85
C ALA A 74 -6.81 -13.49 -3.79
N ILE A 75 -5.57 -13.01 -3.62
CA ILE A 75 -4.37 -13.54 -4.27
C ILE A 75 -3.88 -14.77 -3.49
N ASN A 76 -4.81 -15.65 -3.13
CA ASN A 76 -4.55 -16.97 -2.54
C ASN A 76 -5.26 -18.10 -3.30
N ALA A 77 -5.82 -17.83 -4.48
CA ALA A 77 -6.22 -18.86 -5.42
C ALA A 77 -5.28 -18.81 -6.64
N THR A 78 -4.62 -19.94 -6.92
CA THR A 78 -3.72 -20.22 -8.05
C THR A 78 -2.31 -19.61 -8.01
N ARG A 79 -1.42 -20.20 -7.20
CA ARG A 79 -0.27 -21.01 -7.69
C ARG A 79 0.42 -21.73 -6.54
#